data_AF-A0A4R1JR18-F1
#
_entry.id   AF-A0A4R1JR18-F1
#
_cell.length_a   1.000
_cell.length_b   1.000
_cell.length_c   1.000
_cell.angle_alpha   90.00
_cell.angle_beta   90.00
_cell.angle_gamma   90.00
#
_symmetry.space_group_name_H-M   'P 1'
#
loop_
_entity.id
_entity.type
_entity.pdbx_description
1 polymer ?
#
loop_
_entity_poly.entity_id
_entity_poly.type
_entity_poly.pdbx_seq_one_letter_code
_entity_poly.pdbx_strand_id
1 'polypeptide(L)'
;MTIRFILFFVLLLSSCYGQNITDPLPTLEKEVNQCIKENSAEELNCRKEYYHELQFWETEVFNTVLEIAFEGKTEDEKNVFIKKQTEWKDSTYWYVAKTMKEFKDKHPGKFVWDKGSELLPDARIFYQKNAKFYTDRISYLLSLVKKK
;
A
#
# COMPACT_ATOMS: atom_id res chain seq x y z
N MET A 1 -26.56 9.78 -3.21
CA MET A 1 -26.31 10.83 -2.21
C MET A 1 -24.90 10.61 -1.67
N THR A 2 -23.94 11.35 -2.22
CA THR A 2 -22.60 11.71 -1.70
C THR A 2 -21.72 10.64 -1.03
N ILE A 3 -21.10 9.76 -1.83
CA ILE A 3 -19.82 9.10 -1.52
C ILE A 3 -18.69 10.14 -1.69
N ARG A 4 -18.63 11.12 -0.78
CA ARG A 4 -17.54 12.12 -0.72
C ARG A 4 -17.17 12.52 0.71
N PHE A 5 -17.71 11.85 1.74
CA PHE A 5 -17.65 12.35 3.12
C PHE A 5 -16.70 11.60 4.07
N ILE A 6 -16.03 10.52 3.64
CA ILE A 6 -15.16 9.74 4.56
C ILE A 6 -13.67 10.13 4.41
N LEU A 7 -13.26 10.68 3.27
CA LEU A 7 -11.86 11.09 3.03
C LEU A 7 -11.41 12.37 3.77
N PHE A 8 -12.32 13.08 4.46
CA PHE A 8 -11.98 14.36 5.12
C PHE A 8 -11.77 14.27 6.63
N PHE A 9 -12.14 13.16 7.28
CA PHE A 9 -12.09 13.10 8.75
C PHE A 9 -10.73 12.65 9.32
N VAL A 10 -9.84 12.10 8.48
CA VAL A 10 -8.49 11.69 8.89
C VAL A 10 -7.52 12.88 8.94
N LEU A 11 -7.84 13.99 8.26
CA LEU A 11 -6.97 15.17 8.15
C LEU A 11 -7.03 16.15 9.34
N LEU A 12 -7.92 15.95 10.33
CA LEU A 12 -8.16 16.93 11.41
C LEU A 12 -7.61 16.53 12.80
N LEU A 13 -7.01 15.35 12.97
CA LEU A 13 -6.55 14.88 14.28
C LEU A 13 -5.02 14.85 14.47
N SER A 14 -4.22 15.23 13.48
CA SER A 14 -2.75 15.17 13.57
C SER A 14 -2.09 16.39 14.20
N SER A 15 -2.85 17.43 14.57
CA SER A 15 -2.28 18.63 15.22
C SER A 15 -2.30 18.53 16.74
N CYS A 16 -1.78 17.44 17.33
CA CYS A 16 -1.41 17.45 18.76
C CYS A 16 -0.69 16.17 19.23
N TYR A 17 0.50 16.36 19.84
CA TYR A 17 1.26 15.45 20.71
C TYR A 17 2.10 14.32 20.09
N GLY A 18 3.41 14.59 19.98
CA GLY A 18 4.48 13.60 19.88
C GLY A 18 4.62 12.97 18.49
N GLN A 19 5.83 12.97 17.92
CA GLN A 19 6.15 12.32 16.64
C GLN A 19 6.07 10.78 16.76
N ASN A 20 4.92 10.24 17.13
CA ASN A 20 4.62 8.83 16.96
C ASN A 20 4.15 8.65 15.52
N ILE A 21 5.00 8.03 14.70
CA ILE A 21 4.58 7.57 13.38
C ILE A 21 3.35 6.66 13.57
N THR A 22 2.25 6.99 12.89
CA THR A 22 1.06 6.13 12.93
C THR A 22 1.31 4.93 12.02
N ASP A 23 1.17 3.72 12.55
CA ASP A 23 1.19 2.48 11.77
C ASP A 23 -0.18 2.32 11.08
N PRO A 24 -0.29 2.52 9.75
CA PRO A 24 -1.59 2.50 9.08
C PRO A 24 -2.12 1.08 8.86
N LEU A 25 -1.26 0.06 8.93
CA LEU A 25 -1.58 -1.30 8.49
C LEU A 25 -2.77 -1.93 9.24
N PRO A 26 -2.88 -1.84 10.59
CA PRO A 26 -4.00 -2.44 11.30
C PRO A 26 -5.35 -1.84 10.91
N THR A 27 -5.39 -0.52 10.68
CA THR A 27 -6.62 0.18 10.27
C THR A 27 -7.00 -0.21 8.84
N LEU A 28 -6.06 -0.16 7.90
CA LEU A 28 -6.32 -0.53 6.51
C LEU A 28 -6.74 -2.00 6.37
N GLU A 29 -6.12 -2.92 7.13
CA GLU A 29 -6.50 -4.33 7.15
C GLU A 29 -7.92 -4.52 7.68
N LYS A 30 -8.30 -3.79 8.73
CA LYS A 30 -9.67 -3.80 9.25
C LYS A 30 -10.67 -3.29 8.22
N GLU A 31 -10.36 -2.19 7.53
CA GLU A 31 -11.22 -1.57 6.53
C GLU A 31 -11.44 -2.48 5.31
N VAL A 32 -10.39 -3.10 4.77
CA VAL A 32 -10.54 -4.03 3.63
C VAL A 32 -11.32 -5.27 4.04
N ASN A 33 -11.10 -5.82 5.23
CA ASN A 33 -11.86 -6.97 5.72
C ASN A 33 -13.34 -6.63 5.93
N GLN A 34 -13.63 -5.43 6.43
CA GLN A 34 -15.01 -4.95 6.56
C GLN A 34 -15.66 -4.76 5.18
N CYS A 35 -14.97 -4.15 4.22
CA CYS A 35 -15.46 -3.99 2.85
C CYS A 35 -15.82 -5.34 2.21
N ILE A 36 -14.93 -6.34 2.33
CA ILE A 36 -15.16 -7.68 1.79
C ILE A 36 -16.35 -8.36 2.46
N LYS A 37 -16.53 -8.17 3.78
CA LYS A 37 -17.65 -8.73 4.53
C LYS A 37 -18.99 -8.13 4.09
N GLU A 38 -19.03 -6.81 3.90
CA GLU A 38 -20.24 -6.09 3.50
C GLU A 38 -20.57 -6.24 2.02
N ASN A 39 -19.54 -6.40 1.17
CA ASN A 39 -19.66 -6.39 -0.29
C ASN A 39 -18.95 -7.61 -0.91
N SER A 40 -19.31 -8.82 -0.48
CA SER A 40 -18.62 -10.06 -0.90
C SER A 40 -18.65 -10.30 -2.42
N ALA A 41 -19.69 -9.84 -3.11
CA ALA A 41 -19.78 -9.87 -4.57
C ALA A 41 -18.80 -8.91 -5.27
N GLU A 42 -18.29 -7.91 -4.54
CA GLU A 42 -17.33 -6.90 -5.00
C GLU A 42 -15.96 -7.03 -4.32
N GLU A 43 -15.61 -8.22 -3.81
CA GLU A 43 -14.35 -8.47 -3.10
C GLU A 43 -13.12 -7.92 -3.86
N LEU A 44 -13.08 -8.07 -5.19
CA LEU A 44 -11.98 -7.57 -6.00
C LEU A 44 -11.86 -6.04 -5.99
N ASN A 45 -12.99 -5.31 -5.92
CA ASN A 45 -12.96 -3.85 -5.81
C ASN A 45 -12.35 -3.45 -4.46
N CYS A 46 -12.80 -4.07 -3.36
CA CYS A 46 -12.22 -3.84 -2.03
C CYS A 46 -10.70 -4.09 -2.02
N ARG A 47 -10.23 -5.19 -2.64
CA ARG A 47 -8.80 -5.51 -2.69
C ARG A 47 -8.00 -4.56 -3.57
N LYS A 48 -8.58 -4.10 -4.69
CA LYS A 48 -7.97 -3.10 -5.57
C LYS A 48 -7.80 -1.76 -4.83
N GLU A 49 -8.84 -1.32 -4.15
CA GLU A 49 -8.81 -0.07 -3.36
C GLU A 49 -7.77 -0.17 -2.24
N TYR A 50 -7.78 -1.26 -1.47
CA TYR A 50 -6.76 -1.51 -0.45
C TYR A 50 -5.33 -1.49 -1.00
N TYR A 51 -5.10 -2.13 -2.16
CA TYR A 51 -3.81 -2.08 -2.83
C TYR A 51 -3.39 -0.63 -3.19
N HIS A 52 -4.31 0.21 -3.67
CA HIS A 52 -4.00 1.61 -3.98
C HIS A 52 -3.76 2.46 -2.73
N GLU A 53 -4.55 2.26 -1.66
CA GLU A 53 -4.33 2.92 -0.38
C GLU A 53 -2.94 2.62 0.19
N LEU A 54 -2.47 1.37 0.06
CA LEU A 54 -1.12 1.02 0.46
C LEU A 54 -0.03 1.76 -0.31
N GLN A 55 -0.25 2.15 -1.57
CA GLN A 55 0.73 2.97 -2.32
C GLN A 55 0.84 4.38 -1.77
N PHE A 56 -0.30 4.97 -1.41
CA PHE A 56 -0.37 6.27 -0.76
C PHE A 56 0.35 6.23 0.59
N TRP A 57 -0.06 5.30 1.46
CA TRP A 57 0.50 5.17 2.80
C TRP A 57 1.98 4.81 2.81
N GLU A 58 2.47 4.07 1.83
CA GLU A 58 3.91 3.84 1.68
C GLU A 58 4.71 5.13 1.52
N THR A 59 4.20 6.07 0.71
CA THR A 59 4.85 7.37 0.53
C THR A 59 4.77 8.23 1.80
N GLU A 60 3.62 8.25 2.48
CA GLU A 60 3.46 9.00 3.74
C GLU A 60 4.37 8.47 4.85
N VAL A 61 4.45 7.15 4.99
CA VAL A 61 5.34 6.47 5.95
C VAL A 61 6.80 6.73 5.60
N PHE A 62 7.19 6.67 4.32
CA PHE A 62 8.55 6.99 3.91
C PHE A 62 8.94 8.42 4.29
N ASN A 63 8.09 9.41 3.99
CA ASN A 63 8.36 10.82 4.30
C ASN A 63 8.53 11.02 5.81
N THR A 64 7.62 10.46 6.60
CA THR A 64 7.68 10.54 8.07
C THR A 64 8.93 9.86 8.62
N VAL A 65 9.31 8.69 8.08
CA VAL A 65 10.54 7.98 8.48
C VAL A 65 11.78 8.76 8.08
N LEU A 66 11.81 9.38 6.91
CA LEU A 66 12.93 10.23 6.48
C LEU A 66 13.10 11.41 7.44
N GLU A 67 12.01 12.07 7.84
CA GLU A 67 12.06 13.18 8.80
C GLU A 67 12.58 12.74 10.17
N ILE A 68 12.09 11.62 10.71
CA ILE A 68 12.42 11.15 12.06
C ILE A 68 13.80 10.46 12.11
N ALA A 69 14.04 9.46 11.26
CA ALA A 69 15.25 8.63 11.33
C ALA A 69 16.49 9.38 10.85
N PHE A 70 16.31 10.42 10.02
CA PHE A 70 17.39 11.22 9.47
C PHE A 70 17.40 12.66 9.98
N GLU A 71 16.73 12.91 11.11
CA GLU A 71 16.89 14.15 11.86
C GLU A 71 18.37 14.34 12.25
N GLY A 72 18.94 15.51 11.96
CA GLY A 72 20.35 15.80 12.24
C GLY A 72 21.38 15.06 11.37
N LYS A 73 20.95 14.28 10.38
CA LYS A 73 21.84 13.65 9.38
C LYS A 73 22.24 14.63 8.28
N THR A 74 23.40 14.35 7.67
CA THR A 74 23.88 15.10 6.50
C THR A 74 22.98 14.88 5.29
N GLU A 75 23.04 15.80 4.35
CA GLU A 75 22.27 15.70 3.10
C GLU A 75 22.69 14.47 2.28
N ASP A 76 23.99 14.11 2.30
CA ASP A 76 24.49 12.91 1.64
C ASP A 76 23.89 11.63 2.24
N GLU A 77 23.79 11.54 3.56
CA GLU A 77 23.13 10.41 4.24
C GLU A 77 21.64 10.30 3.88
N LYS A 78 20.93 11.43 3.81
CA LYS A 78 19.52 11.47 3.37
C LYS A 78 19.38 11.03 1.92
N ASN A 79 20.26 11.50 1.04
CA ASN A 79 20.24 11.18 -0.39
C ASN A 79 20.51 9.69 -0.65
N VAL A 80 21.32 9.03 0.16
CA VAL A 80 21.48 7.56 0.08
C VAL A 80 20.16 6.84 0.36
N PHE A 81 19.41 7.28 1.37
CA PHE A 81 18.12 6.68 1.71
C PHE A 81 17.05 6.96 0.64
N ILE A 82 16.99 8.20 0.15
CA ILE A 82 16.10 8.61 -0.95
C ILE A 82 16.40 7.79 -2.21
N LYS A 83 17.69 7.60 -2.56
CA LYS A 83 18.07 6.75 -3.69
C LYS A 83 17.58 5.32 -3.54
N LYS A 84 17.70 4.73 -2.34
CA LYS A 84 17.17 3.39 -2.06
C LYS A 84 15.65 3.33 -2.16
N GLN A 85 14.96 4.40 -1.80
CA GLN A 85 13.52 4.51 -2.00
C GLN A 85 13.15 4.57 -3.48
N THR A 86 13.88 5.34 -4.29
CA THR A 86 13.68 5.38 -5.74
C THR A 86 13.92 4.01 -6.38
N GLU A 87 15.03 3.33 -6.04
CA GLU A 87 15.31 1.97 -6.51
C GLU A 87 14.19 0.98 -6.14
N TRP A 88 13.63 1.10 -4.93
CA TRP A 88 12.49 0.30 -4.50
C TRP A 88 11.23 0.64 -5.30
N LYS A 89 10.92 1.93 -5.52
CA LYS A 89 9.78 2.35 -6.35
C LYS A 89 9.89 1.83 -7.78
N ASP A 90 11.08 1.85 -8.37
CA ASP A 90 11.31 1.28 -9.71
C ASP A 90 11.04 -0.24 -9.73
N SER A 91 11.40 -0.94 -8.65
CA SER A 91 11.13 -2.37 -8.51
C SER A 91 9.63 -2.70 -8.42
N THR A 92 8.78 -1.74 -8.00
CA THR A 92 7.32 -1.94 -7.95
C THR A 92 6.75 -2.22 -9.34
N TYR A 93 7.20 -1.49 -10.38
CA TYR A 93 6.76 -1.70 -11.75
C TYR A 93 7.12 -3.09 -12.25
N TRP A 94 8.34 -3.55 -11.95
CA TRP A 94 8.78 -4.89 -12.29
C TRP A 94 7.94 -5.96 -11.57
N TYR A 95 7.64 -5.76 -10.28
CA TYR A 95 6.86 -6.72 -9.49
C TYR A 95 5.39 -6.80 -9.95
N VAL A 96 4.77 -5.66 -10.25
CA VAL A 96 3.42 -5.59 -10.83
C VAL A 96 3.41 -6.26 -12.20
N ALA A 97 4.39 -5.99 -13.05
CA ALA A 97 4.49 -6.63 -14.37
C ALA A 97 4.67 -8.15 -14.26
N LYS A 98 5.49 -8.62 -13.30
CA LYS A 98 5.67 -10.04 -13.01
C LYS A 98 4.35 -10.69 -12.60
N THR A 99 3.63 -10.13 -11.64
CA THR A 99 2.36 -10.71 -11.15
C THR A 99 1.25 -10.64 -12.20
N MET A 100 1.23 -9.60 -13.05
CA MET A 100 0.36 -9.53 -14.22
C MET A 100 0.72 -10.60 -15.27
N LYS A 101 2.01 -10.86 -15.49
CA LYS A 101 2.46 -11.95 -16.38
C LYS A 101 1.98 -13.31 -15.86
N GLU A 102 2.13 -13.58 -14.56
CA GLU A 102 1.63 -14.81 -13.94
C GLU A 102 0.12 -15.00 -14.14
N PHE A 103 -0.67 -13.92 -14.10
CA PHE A 103 -2.08 -13.95 -14.44
C PHE A 103 -2.31 -14.26 -15.92
N LYS A 104 -1.60 -13.57 -16.82
CA LYS A 104 -1.74 -13.72 -18.27
C LYS A 104 -1.27 -15.07 -18.81
N ASP A 105 -0.30 -15.70 -18.15
CA ASP A 105 0.16 -17.04 -18.49
C ASP A 105 -0.97 -18.08 -18.27
N LYS A 106 -1.87 -17.83 -17.32
CA LYS A 106 -3.09 -18.65 -17.08
C LYS A 106 -4.29 -18.20 -17.91
N HIS A 107 -4.39 -16.90 -18.17
CA HIS A 107 -5.51 -16.27 -18.86
C HIS A 107 -5.02 -15.44 -20.07
N PRO A 108 -4.61 -16.09 -21.18
CA PRO A 108 -4.06 -15.39 -22.33
C PRO A 108 -5.02 -14.33 -22.89
N GLY A 109 -4.50 -13.12 -23.12
CA GLY A 109 -5.28 -12.00 -23.65
C GLY A 109 -6.24 -11.34 -22.65
N LYS A 110 -6.24 -11.76 -21.38
CA LYS A 110 -7.05 -11.16 -20.32
C LYS A 110 -6.23 -10.28 -19.38
N PHE A 111 -6.93 -9.46 -18.62
CA PHE A 111 -6.41 -8.65 -17.53
C PHE A 111 -7.15 -8.90 -16.22
N VAL A 112 -6.52 -8.54 -15.09
CA VAL A 112 -7.07 -8.75 -13.74
C VAL A 112 -8.32 -7.92 -13.42
N TRP A 113 -8.69 -6.98 -14.30
CA TRP A 113 -9.90 -6.16 -14.21
C TRP A 113 -10.95 -6.56 -15.25
N ASP A 114 -10.69 -7.58 -16.07
CA ASP A 114 -11.69 -8.12 -16.97
C ASP A 114 -12.75 -8.89 -16.19
N LYS A 115 -13.98 -8.91 -16.73
CA LYS A 115 -15.09 -9.68 -16.14
C LYS A 115 -14.98 -11.16 -16.53
N GLY A 116 -15.19 -12.03 -15.56
CA GLY A 116 -15.24 -13.49 -15.74
C GLY A 116 -15.13 -14.18 -14.39
N SER A 117 -16.03 -15.11 -14.08
CA SER A 117 -16.01 -15.82 -12.79
C SER A 117 -14.77 -16.71 -12.64
N GLU A 118 -14.27 -17.24 -13.75
CA GLU A 118 -13.04 -18.00 -13.88
C GLU A 118 -11.78 -17.17 -13.63
N LEU A 119 -11.86 -15.84 -13.80
CA LEU A 119 -10.73 -14.92 -13.59
C LEU A 119 -10.58 -14.51 -12.12
N LEU A 120 -11.67 -14.54 -11.34
CA LEU A 120 -11.73 -14.01 -9.98
C LEU A 120 -10.66 -14.59 -9.05
N PRO A 121 -10.38 -15.91 -9.02
CA PRO A 121 -9.39 -16.47 -8.11
C PRO A 121 -7.97 -15.94 -8.39
N ASP A 122 -7.57 -15.84 -9.65
CA ASP A 122 -6.23 -15.37 -10.01
C ASP A 122 -6.10 -13.84 -9.92
N ALA A 123 -7.18 -13.10 -10.22
CA ALA A 123 -7.24 -11.66 -9.96
C ALA A 123 -7.12 -11.36 -8.45
N ARG A 124 -7.74 -12.18 -7.59
CA ARG A 124 -7.59 -12.09 -6.13
C ARG A 124 -6.13 -12.28 -5.72
N ILE A 125 -5.46 -13.30 -6.25
CA ILE A 125 -4.04 -13.57 -5.97
C ILE A 125 -3.17 -12.39 -6.43
N PHE A 126 -3.44 -11.81 -7.59
CA PHE A 126 -2.72 -10.62 -8.07
C PHE A 126 -2.79 -9.48 -7.05
N TYR A 127 -3.98 -9.08 -6.60
CA TYR A 127 -4.11 -7.99 -5.63
C TYR A 127 -3.50 -8.33 -4.27
N GLN A 128 -3.62 -9.59 -3.81
CA GLN A 128 -3.00 -10.02 -2.55
C GLN A 128 -1.47 -9.95 -2.59
N LYS A 129 -0.84 -10.40 -3.69
CA LYS A 129 0.61 -10.34 -3.86
C LYS A 129 1.11 -8.89 -3.89
N ASN A 130 0.45 -8.04 -4.66
CA ASN A 130 0.84 -6.63 -4.77
C ASN A 130 0.58 -5.87 -3.47
N ALA A 131 -0.55 -6.09 -2.79
CA ALA A 131 -0.78 -5.54 -1.45
C ALA A 131 0.33 -5.98 -0.48
N LYS A 132 0.66 -7.28 -0.45
CA LYS A 132 1.74 -7.80 0.41
C LYS A 132 3.09 -7.10 0.17
N PHE A 133 3.44 -6.84 -1.09
CA PHE A 133 4.67 -6.14 -1.44
C PHE A 133 4.77 -4.76 -0.78
N TYR A 134 3.66 -4.02 -0.74
CA TYR A 134 3.60 -2.71 -0.07
C TYR A 134 3.50 -2.84 1.45
N THR A 135 2.73 -3.79 2.00
CA THR A 135 2.68 -3.99 3.46
C THR A 135 4.03 -4.35 4.04
N ASP A 136 4.82 -5.17 3.33
CA ASP A 136 6.17 -5.55 3.74
C ASP A 136 7.11 -4.33 3.74
N ARG A 137 6.96 -3.44 2.74
CA ARG A 137 7.72 -2.18 2.68
C ARG A 137 7.35 -1.23 3.81
N ILE A 138 6.06 -1.00 4.04
CA ILE A 138 5.56 -0.14 5.12
C ILE A 138 6.07 -0.65 6.47
N SER A 139 5.97 -1.96 6.71
CA SER A 139 6.45 -2.60 7.94
C SER A 139 7.97 -2.40 8.13
N TYR A 140 8.74 -2.56 7.05
CA TYR A 140 10.18 -2.29 7.07
C TYR A 140 10.48 -0.83 7.43
N LEU A 141 9.83 0.14 6.76
CA LEU A 141 10.04 1.56 7.03
C LEU A 141 9.72 1.92 8.48
N LEU A 142 8.57 1.46 8.99
CA LEU A 142 8.17 1.67 10.39
C LEU A 142 9.18 1.06 11.37
N SER A 143 9.80 -0.07 11.02
CA SER A 143 10.81 -0.71 11.88
C SER A 143 12.08 0.12 12.08
N LEU A 144 12.37 1.08 11.18
CA LEU A 144 13.53 1.96 11.29
C LEU A 144 13.40 3.02 12.39
N VAL A 145 12.16 3.30 12.82
CA VAL A 145 11.84 4.35 13.81
C VAL A 145 11.14 3.80 15.06
N LYS A 146 10.70 2.54 15.06
CA LYS A 146 10.19 1.89 16.27
C LYS A 146 11.34 1.77 17.28
N LYS A 147 11.25 2.52 18.39
CA LYS A 147 12.17 2.39 19.54
C LYS A 147 12.09 0.94 20.05
N LYS A 148 13.25 0.30 20.21
CA LYS A 148 13.36 -1.00 20.90
C LYS A 148 13.06 -0.86 22.39
#